data_AF-A0A920TNE6-F1
#
_entry.id   AF-A0A920TNE6-F1
#
_cell.length_a   1.000
_cell.length_b   1.000
_cell.length_c   1.000
_cell.angle_alpha   90.00
_cell.angle_beta   90.00
_cell.angle_gamma   90.00
#
_symmetry.space_group_name_H-M   'P 1'
#
loop_
_entity.id
_entity.type
_entity.pdbx_description
1 polymer ?
#
loop_
_entity_poly.entity_id
_entity_poly.type
_entity_poly.pdbx_seq_one_letter_code
_entity_poly.pdbx_strand_id
1 'polypeptide(L)'
;MDRLDPSRSIFLEKDINDFIDNDLDPTINDQSASLEKAFNIFGLYRSRYSERYQLQKRLLSEIENLDLKQNRKILKDRSESTRKETTEDLKVLWEDLLINDVIQLNLNGNDLNETGIKLTKRIDNQFNFFERTTSEDVVDLYINSIALSYGPQQLICHQKGTEDFDIDMSLSLEGIGALLSTDGLYTKIFFFGSWWTSRKI
;
A
#
# COMPACT_ATOMS: atom_id res chain seq x y z
N MET A 1 -8.33 -5.71 -9.53
CA MET A 1 -6.84 -5.71 -9.60
C MET A 1 -6.24 -4.31 -9.51
N ASP A 2 -6.75 -3.32 -10.25
CA ASP A 2 -6.10 -2.00 -10.28
C ASP A 2 -6.14 -1.23 -8.95
N ARG A 3 -7.11 -1.53 -8.05
CA ARG A 3 -7.09 -0.99 -6.68
C ARG A 3 -6.00 -1.62 -5.80
N LEU A 4 -5.67 -2.88 -6.04
CA LEU A 4 -4.62 -3.59 -5.29
C LEU A 4 -3.23 -3.17 -5.75
N ASP A 5 -3.04 -3.05 -7.06
CA ASP A 5 -1.76 -2.67 -7.66
C ASP A 5 -1.94 -1.54 -8.69
N PRO A 6 -2.21 -0.30 -8.22
CA PRO A 6 -2.43 0.84 -9.11
C PRO A 6 -1.18 1.21 -9.91
N SER A 7 0.00 0.90 -9.39
CA SER A 7 1.28 1.15 -10.06
C SER A 7 1.70 0.08 -11.06
N ARG A 8 0.92 -1.01 -11.17
CA ARG A 8 1.23 -2.19 -11.98
C ARG A 8 2.67 -2.67 -11.75
N SER A 9 3.04 -2.79 -10.47
CA SER A 9 4.39 -3.16 -10.03
C SER A 9 4.43 -4.41 -9.17
N ILE A 10 3.32 -5.07 -8.89
CA ILE A 10 3.26 -6.27 -8.06
C ILE A 10 2.77 -7.47 -8.88
N PHE A 11 1.73 -7.30 -9.70
CA PHE A 11 1.19 -8.39 -10.51
C PHE A 11 1.91 -8.54 -11.85
N LEU A 12 2.07 -9.78 -12.30
CA LEU A 12 2.43 -10.11 -13.67
C LEU A 12 1.18 -10.10 -14.53
N GLU A 13 1.37 -9.99 -15.83
CA GLU A 13 0.27 -10.13 -16.78
C GLU A 13 -0.38 -11.51 -16.68
N LYS A 14 0.43 -12.56 -16.51
CA LYS A 14 -0.06 -13.93 -16.33
C LYS A 14 -1.01 -14.08 -15.13
N ASP A 15 -0.73 -13.46 -13.99
CA ASP A 15 -1.59 -13.65 -12.80
C ASP A 15 -2.97 -13.03 -12.99
N ILE A 16 -3.06 -12.00 -13.82
CA ILE A 16 -4.34 -11.38 -14.17
C ILE A 16 -5.09 -12.27 -15.13
N ASN A 17 -4.42 -12.81 -16.14
CA ASN A 17 -5.04 -13.75 -17.08
C ASN A 17 -5.51 -15.02 -16.34
N ASP A 18 -4.69 -15.59 -15.47
CA ASP A 18 -5.05 -16.74 -14.64
C ASP A 18 -6.25 -16.42 -13.73
N PHE A 19 -6.39 -15.18 -13.25
CA PHE A 19 -7.55 -14.77 -12.47
C PHE A 19 -8.82 -14.64 -13.33
N ILE A 20 -8.71 -14.09 -14.54
CA ILE A 20 -9.84 -13.87 -15.47
C ILE A 20 -10.31 -15.19 -16.09
N ASP A 21 -9.40 -16.05 -16.53
CA ASP A 21 -9.72 -17.30 -17.22
C ASP A 21 -10.44 -18.31 -16.29
N ASN A 22 -10.20 -18.21 -14.98
CA ASN A 22 -10.90 -19.01 -13.98
C ASN A 22 -12.30 -18.45 -13.61
N ASP A 23 -12.78 -17.40 -14.28
CA ASP A 23 -14.09 -16.77 -14.04
C ASP A 23 -15.24 -17.35 -14.88
N LEU A 24 -15.02 -18.52 -15.47
CA LEU A 24 -15.98 -19.24 -16.30
C LEU A 24 -17.03 -19.98 -15.48
N ASP A 25 -17.92 -19.25 -14.80
CA ASP A 25 -19.37 -19.52 -14.87
C ASP A 25 -20.19 -18.34 -14.31
N PRO A 26 -20.66 -17.40 -15.14
CA PRO A 26 -21.51 -16.29 -14.69
C PRO A 26 -22.88 -16.75 -14.15
N THR A 27 -23.22 -18.05 -14.27
CA THR A 27 -24.45 -18.62 -13.73
C THR A 27 -24.31 -19.13 -12.29
N ILE A 28 -23.08 -19.30 -11.79
CA ILE A 28 -22.80 -19.70 -10.41
C ILE A 28 -22.56 -18.42 -9.60
N ASN A 29 -23.64 -17.85 -9.06
CA ASN A 29 -23.60 -16.74 -8.12
C ASN A 29 -23.13 -17.21 -6.72
N ASP A 30 -22.00 -17.92 -6.66
CA ASP A 30 -21.41 -18.38 -5.42
C ASP A 30 -20.46 -17.31 -4.87
N GLN A 31 -21.04 -16.46 -4.03
CA GLN A 31 -20.31 -15.40 -3.33
C GLN A 31 -19.14 -15.94 -2.50
N SER A 32 -19.22 -17.19 -2.02
CA SER A 32 -18.14 -17.80 -1.23
C SER A 32 -16.94 -18.17 -2.10
N ALA A 33 -17.18 -18.73 -3.28
CA ALA A 33 -16.12 -19.04 -4.25
C ALA A 33 -15.43 -17.76 -4.77
N SER A 34 -16.19 -16.68 -5.01
CA SER A 34 -15.62 -15.39 -5.42
C SER A 34 -14.77 -14.76 -4.31
N LEU A 35 -15.20 -14.89 -3.05
CA LEU A 35 -14.44 -14.43 -1.89
C LEU A 35 -13.13 -15.22 -1.73
N GLU A 36 -13.17 -16.54 -1.88
CA GLU A 36 -11.97 -17.40 -1.83
C GLU A 36 -10.95 -16.99 -2.90
N LYS A 37 -11.38 -16.72 -4.13
CA LYS A 37 -10.52 -16.17 -5.20
C LYS A 37 -9.91 -14.82 -4.81
N ALA A 38 -10.70 -13.93 -4.20
CA ALA A 38 -10.21 -12.63 -3.73
C ALA A 38 -9.12 -12.78 -2.64
N PHE A 39 -9.30 -13.74 -1.72
CA PHE A 39 -8.27 -14.07 -0.74
C PHE A 39 -7.02 -14.69 -1.37
N ASN A 40 -7.18 -15.56 -2.37
CA ASN A 40 -6.05 -16.18 -3.08
C ASN A 40 -5.19 -15.13 -3.80
N ILE A 41 -5.81 -14.18 -4.52
CA ILE A 41 -5.05 -13.10 -5.16
C ILE A 41 -4.40 -12.17 -4.13
N PHE A 42 -5.09 -11.88 -3.03
CA PHE A 42 -4.49 -11.08 -1.95
C PHE A 42 -3.29 -11.81 -1.32
N GLY A 43 -3.36 -13.13 -1.19
CA GLY A 43 -2.23 -13.96 -0.76
C GLY A 43 -1.03 -13.83 -1.69
N LEU A 44 -1.25 -13.86 -3.01
CA LEU A 44 -0.20 -13.63 -4.00
C LEU A 44 0.41 -12.22 -3.88
N TYR A 45 -0.46 -11.21 -3.75
CA TYR A 45 -0.04 -9.82 -3.52
C TYR A 45 0.86 -9.72 -2.28
N ARG A 46 0.45 -10.35 -1.17
CA ARG A 46 1.20 -10.38 0.08
C ARG A 46 2.57 -11.03 -0.06
N SER A 47 2.66 -12.16 -0.77
CA SER A 47 3.94 -12.82 -1.04
C SER A 47 4.89 -11.88 -1.78
N ARG A 48 4.43 -11.31 -2.89
CA ARG A 48 5.28 -10.44 -3.73
C ARG A 48 5.63 -9.11 -3.08
N TYR A 49 4.70 -8.55 -2.32
CA TYR A 49 4.97 -7.34 -1.56
C TYR A 49 6.06 -7.58 -0.50
N SER A 50 6.05 -8.76 0.15
CA SER A 50 7.12 -9.19 1.05
C SER A 50 8.45 -9.38 0.33
N GLU A 51 8.46 -10.03 -0.84
CA GLU A 51 9.67 -10.18 -1.68
C GLU A 51 10.27 -8.82 -2.06
N ARG A 52 9.43 -7.87 -2.50
CA ARG A 52 9.82 -6.50 -2.79
C ARG A 52 10.45 -5.83 -1.57
N TYR A 53 9.81 -5.94 -0.41
CA TYR A 53 10.32 -5.39 0.85
C TYR A 53 11.72 -5.93 1.19
N GLN A 54 11.91 -7.25 1.10
CA GLN A 54 13.20 -7.87 1.39
C GLN A 54 14.29 -7.46 0.39
N LEU A 55 13.96 -7.38 -0.90
CA LEU A 55 14.86 -6.88 -1.92
C LEU A 55 15.27 -5.43 -1.63
N GLN A 56 14.30 -4.57 -1.32
CA GLN A 56 14.59 -3.16 -1.01
C GLN A 56 15.47 -3.01 0.22
N LYS A 57 15.23 -3.77 1.29
CA LYS A 57 16.11 -3.76 2.47
C LYS A 57 17.54 -4.18 2.15
N ARG A 58 17.71 -5.22 1.34
CA ARG A 58 19.03 -5.68 0.91
C ARG A 58 19.79 -4.59 0.14
N LEU A 59 19.14 -3.98 -0.83
CA LEU A 59 19.74 -2.89 -1.62
C LEU A 59 20.08 -1.68 -0.75
N LEU A 60 19.23 -1.32 0.22
CA LEU A 60 19.51 -0.23 1.15
C LEU A 60 20.64 -0.54 2.13
N SER A 61 20.85 -1.80 2.51
CA SER A 61 22.01 -2.19 3.32
C SER A 61 23.33 -2.07 2.56
N GLU A 62 23.28 -2.09 1.23
CA GLU A 62 24.42 -1.94 0.32
C GLU A 62 24.32 -0.63 -0.47
N ILE A 63 23.72 0.42 0.11
CA ILE A 63 23.42 1.69 -0.58
C ILE A 63 24.66 2.34 -1.22
N GLU A 64 25.84 2.16 -0.62
CA GLU A 64 27.12 2.68 -1.13
C GLU A 64 27.55 2.02 -2.45
N ASN A 65 27.09 0.79 -2.71
CA ASN A 65 27.39 0.04 -3.93
C ASN A 65 26.38 0.32 -5.05
N LEU A 66 25.32 1.11 -4.79
CA LEU A 66 24.32 1.42 -5.79
C LEU A 66 24.87 2.39 -6.85
N ASP A 67 24.79 1.98 -8.10
CA ASP A 67 25.15 2.85 -9.22
C ASP A 67 24.01 3.82 -9.54
N LEU A 68 24.18 5.07 -9.09
CA LEU A 68 23.23 6.17 -9.32
C LEU A 68 23.42 6.88 -10.66
N LYS A 69 24.45 6.53 -11.44
CA LYS A 69 24.83 7.25 -12.68
C LYS A 69 24.34 6.54 -13.95
N GLN A 70 23.32 5.71 -13.82
CA GLN A 70 22.74 4.96 -14.93
C GLN A 70 21.85 5.82 -15.82
N ASN A 71 21.73 5.44 -17.10
CA ASN A 71 20.83 6.09 -18.06
C ASN A 71 19.45 5.39 -18.15
N ARG A 72 18.98 4.80 -17.04
CA ARG A 72 17.67 4.16 -16.97
C ARG A 72 16.56 5.20 -16.89
N LYS A 73 15.36 4.82 -17.35
CA LYS A 73 14.19 5.69 -17.34
C LYS A 73 13.05 4.98 -16.65
N ILE A 74 12.40 5.68 -15.73
CA ILE A 74 11.16 5.25 -15.11
C ILE A 74 10.01 6.15 -15.56
N LEU A 75 8.83 5.54 -15.70
CA LEU A 75 7.60 6.30 -15.91
C LEU A 75 7.16 6.90 -14.58
N LYS A 76 6.86 8.20 -14.57
CA LYS A 76 6.33 8.89 -13.37
C LYS A 76 4.95 8.37 -12.98
N ASP A 77 4.09 8.20 -13.99
CA ASP A 77 2.78 7.58 -13.83
C ASP A 77 2.81 6.20 -14.47
N ARG A 78 2.44 5.18 -13.69
CA ARG A 78 2.42 3.77 -14.10
C ARG A 78 1.03 3.16 -14.07
N SER A 79 -0.01 3.96 -13.84
CA SER A 79 -1.42 3.54 -13.82
C SER A 79 -1.82 2.76 -15.06
N GLU A 80 -1.31 3.18 -16.23
CA GLU A 80 -1.55 2.53 -17.53
C GLU A 80 -0.35 1.78 -18.09
N SER A 81 0.68 1.51 -17.27
CA SER A 81 1.87 0.80 -17.75
C SER A 81 1.57 -0.68 -18.09
N THR A 82 2.31 -1.25 -19.03
CA THR A 82 2.24 -2.69 -19.28
C THR A 82 2.80 -3.44 -18.06
N ARG A 83 2.09 -4.45 -17.58
CA ARG A 83 2.61 -5.31 -16.52
C ARG A 83 3.79 -6.12 -17.04
N LYS A 84 4.59 -6.60 -16.10
CA LYS A 84 5.76 -7.41 -16.43
C LYS A 84 5.33 -8.85 -16.69
N GLU A 85 6.07 -9.54 -17.55
CA GLU A 85 5.83 -10.95 -17.87
C GLU A 85 6.51 -11.89 -16.87
N THR A 86 7.67 -11.46 -16.34
CA THR A 86 8.51 -12.29 -15.46
C THR A 86 8.73 -11.64 -14.10
N THR A 87 9.01 -12.48 -13.10
CA THR A 87 9.32 -12.00 -11.75
C THR A 87 10.67 -11.28 -11.68
N GLU A 88 11.59 -11.63 -12.58
CA GLU A 88 12.87 -10.98 -12.77
C GLU A 88 12.68 -9.54 -13.25
N ASP A 89 11.80 -9.32 -14.22
CA ASP A 89 11.46 -7.98 -14.69
C ASP A 89 10.77 -7.12 -13.61
N LEU A 90 10.02 -7.73 -12.70
CA LEU A 90 9.48 -7.05 -11.53
C LEU A 90 10.57 -6.62 -10.55
N LYS A 91 11.55 -7.50 -10.29
CA LYS A 91 12.68 -7.18 -9.40
C LYS A 91 13.52 -6.02 -9.97
N VAL A 92 13.79 -6.04 -11.27
CA VAL A 92 14.46 -4.92 -11.96
C VAL A 92 13.64 -3.63 -11.85
N LEU A 93 12.31 -3.70 -12.01
CA LEU A 93 11.44 -2.55 -11.79
C LEU A 93 11.51 -2.02 -10.36
N TRP A 94 11.53 -2.90 -9.35
CA TRP A 94 11.63 -2.51 -7.94
C TRP A 94 12.98 -1.87 -7.62
N GLU A 95 14.06 -2.39 -8.20
CA GLU A 95 15.40 -1.80 -8.15
C GLU A 95 15.39 -0.37 -8.73
N ASP A 96 14.85 -0.20 -9.94
CA ASP A 96 14.80 1.10 -10.61
C ASP A 96 13.99 2.14 -9.82
N LEU A 97 12.86 1.73 -9.24
CA LEU A 97 12.04 2.58 -8.39
C LEU A 97 12.77 2.99 -7.11
N LEU A 98 13.48 2.05 -6.47
CA LEU A 98 14.25 2.34 -5.26
C LEU A 98 15.43 3.27 -5.56
N ILE A 99 16.16 3.03 -6.65
CA ILE A 99 17.27 3.89 -7.09
C ILE A 99 16.76 5.30 -7.37
N ASN A 100 15.61 5.44 -8.03
CA ASN A 100 15.01 6.75 -8.22
C ASN A 100 14.71 7.44 -6.88
N ASP A 101 14.16 6.73 -5.89
CA ASP A 101 13.89 7.30 -4.57
C ASP A 101 15.18 7.76 -3.85
N VAL A 102 16.27 7.00 -3.99
CA VAL A 102 17.60 7.37 -3.48
C VAL A 102 18.09 8.64 -4.18
N ILE A 103 17.99 8.71 -5.52
CA ILE A 103 18.39 9.88 -6.31
C ILE A 103 17.58 11.12 -5.89
N GLN A 104 16.26 11.00 -5.74
CA GLN A 104 15.40 12.12 -5.35
C GLN A 104 15.78 12.68 -3.97
N LEU A 105 16.08 11.80 -3.00
CA LEU A 105 16.51 12.25 -1.68
C LEU A 105 17.91 12.89 -1.71
N ASN A 106 18.82 12.35 -2.51
CA ASN A 106 20.15 12.93 -2.69
C ASN A 106 20.07 14.32 -3.35
N LEU A 107 19.24 14.48 -4.38
CA LEU A 107 18.97 15.77 -5.03
C LEU A 107 18.36 16.81 -4.07
N ASN A 108 17.62 16.36 -3.06
CA ASN A 108 17.09 17.22 -2.00
C ASN A 108 18.12 17.58 -0.91
N GLY A 109 19.40 17.24 -1.10
CA GLY A 109 20.51 17.62 -0.23
C GLY A 109 20.81 16.64 0.91
N ASN A 110 20.26 15.42 0.88
CA ASN A 110 20.56 14.38 1.86
C ASN A 110 21.81 13.61 1.45
N ASP A 111 22.69 13.27 2.39
CA ASP A 111 23.77 12.34 2.14
C ASP A 111 23.25 10.90 1.95
N LEU A 112 24.07 10.01 1.38
CA LEU A 112 23.70 8.61 1.15
C LEU A 112 23.36 7.87 2.46
N ASN A 113 24.12 8.12 3.54
CA ASN A 113 23.84 7.48 4.82
C ASN A 113 22.47 7.92 5.38
N GLU A 114 22.20 9.22 5.37
CA GLU A 114 20.90 9.76 5.79
C GLU A 114 19.75 9.24 4.93
N THR A 115 19.98 9.15 3.62
CA THR A 115 19.03 8.61 2.65
C THR A 115 18.69 7.15 2.97
N GLY A 116 19.70 6.33 3.24
CA GLY A 116 19.54 4.93 3.65
C GLY A 116 18.69 4.78 4.91
N ILE A 117 18.97 5.58 5.94
CA ILE A 117 18.21 5.56 7.21
C ILE A 117 16.75 5.96 6.97
N LYS A 118 16.52 7.07 6.24
CA LYS A 118 15.15 7.58 5.95
C LYS A 118 14.34 6.60 5.12
N LEU A 119 14.93 6.04 4.07
CA LEU A 119 14.24 5.08 3.20
C LEU A 119 13.96 3.77 3.93
N THR A 120 14.91 3.27 4.72
CA THR A 120 14.71 2.05 5.53
C THR A 120 13.53 2.24 6.48
N LYS A 121 13.52 3.34 7.25
CA LYS A 121 12.41 3.67 8.15
C LYS A 121 11.06 3.76 7.41
N ARG A 122 11.04 4.41 6.25
CA ARG A 122 9.83 4.57 5.44
C ARG A 122 9.30 3.21 4.96
N ILE A 123 10.18 2.36 4.43
CA ILE A 123 9.84 1.04 3.89
C ILE A 123 9.40 0.09 5.01
N ASP A 124 10.07 0.11 6.17
CA ASP A 124 9.65 -0.64 7.36
C ASP A 124 8.27 -0.22 7.84
N ASN A 125 8.00 1.08 7.90
CA ASN A 125 6.67 1.59 8.29
C ASN A 125 5.58 1.15 7.31
N GLN A 126 5.87 1.24 6.01
CA GLN A 126 4.94 0.81 4.96
C GLN A 126 4.66 -0.69 5.04
N PHE A 127 5.69 -1.51 5.30
CA PHE A 127 5.56 -2.94 5.46
C PHE A 127 4.80 -3.32 6.75
N ASN A 128 5.12 -2.68 7.87
CA ASN A 128 4.41 -2.88 9.14
C ASN A 128 2.92 -2.51 9.04
N PHE A 129 2.59 -1.45 8.30
CA PHE A 129 1.19 -1.11 8.03
C PHE A 129 0.50 -2.21 7.19
N PHE A 130 1.18 -2.69 6.16
CA PHE A 130 0.69 -3.78 5.32
C PHE A 130 0.51 -5.10 6.09
N GLU A 131 1.40 -5.44 7.01
CA GLU A 131 1.25 -6.67 7.83
C GLU A 131 0.07 -6.62 8.80
N ARG A 132 -0.41 -5.41 9.14
CA ARG A 132 -1.57 -5.22 10.01
C ARG A 132 -2.90 -5.31 9.28
N THR A 133 -2.89 -5.44 7.95
CA THR A 133 -4.11 -5.62 7.16
C THR A 133 -4.84 -6.88 7.62
N THR A 134 -6.09 -6.73 8.05
CA THR A 134 -6.90 -7.83 8.56
C THR A 134 -7.67 -8.52 7.45
N SER A 135 -8.32 -9.65 7.76
CA SER A 135 -9.22 -10.33 6.83
C SER A 135 -10.40 -9.45 6.42
N GLU A 136 -10.92 -8.65 7.36
CA GLU A 136 -11.99 -7.69 7.09
C GLU A 136 -11.54 -6.71 6.01
N ASP A 137 -10.38 -6.06 6.14
CA ASP A 137 -9.86 -5.11 5.15
C ASP A 137 -9.79 -5.70 3.71
N VAL A 138 -9.53 -7.00 3.58
CA VAL A 138 -9.52 -7.70 2.28
C VAL A 138 -10.94 -7.85 1.73
N VAL A 139 -11.91 -8.19 2.59
CA VAL A 139 -13.34 -8.24 2.24
C VAL A 139 -13.83 -6.85 1.85
N ASP A 140 -13.47 -5.81 2.60
CA ASP A 140 -13.78 -4.40 2.30
C ASP A 140 -13.33 -4.04 0.89
N LEU A 141 -12.08 -4.36 0.57
CA LEU A 141 -11.47 -4.05 -0.69
C LEU A 141 -12.18 -4.75 -1.85
N TYR A 142 -12.56 -6.01 -1.64
CA TYR A 142 -13.32 -6.81 -2.60
C TYR A 142 -14.72 -6.21 -2.83
N ILE A 143 -15.48 -6.00 -1.77
CA ILE A 143 -16.85 -5.45 -1.84
C ILE A 143 -16.84 -4.06 -2.47
N ASN A 144 -15.90 -3.19 -2.08
CA ASN A 144 -15.77 -1.85 -2.65
C ASN A 144 -15.30 -1.88 -4.11
N SER A 145 -14.61 -2.93 -4.57
CA SER A 145 -14.29 -3.08 -5.99
C SER A 145 -15.54 -3.40 -6.83
N ILE A 146 -16.47 -4.17 -6.28
CA ILE A 146 -17.77 -4.46 -6.89
C ILE A 146 -18.67 -3.22 -6.86
N ALA A 147 -18.78 -2.55 -5.71
CA ALA A 147 -19.62 -1.36 -5.56
C ALA A 147 -19.26 -0.26 -6.58
N LEU A 148 -17.96 -0.02 -6.80
CA LEU A 148 -17.49 0.95 -7.80
C LEU A 148 -17.88 0.59 -9.24
N SER A 149 -18.10 -0.68 -9.56
CA SER A 149 -18.58 -1.08 -10.90
C SER A 149 -20.00 -0.58 -11.18
N TYR A 150 -20.81 -0.39 -10.12
CA TYR A 150 -22.15 0.18 -10.22
C TYR A 150 -22.14 1.71 -10.16
N GLY A 151 -21.13 2.33 -9.55
CA GLY A 151 -20.89 3.77 -9.64
C GLY A 151 -19.90 4.30 -8.59
N PRO A 152 -19.25 5.46 -8.86
CA PRO A 152 -18.15 5.98 -8.03
C PRO A 152 -18.56 6.40 -6.61
N GLN A 153 -19.86 6.58 -6.36
CA GLN A 153 -20.39 7.04 -5.07
C GLN A 153 -20.74 5.88 -4.12
N GLN A 154 -20.70 4.63 -4.59
CA GLN A 154 -21.02 3.48 -3.77
C GLN A 154 -19.77 3.04 -2.99
N LEU A 155 -19.71 3.44 -1.73
CA LEU A 155 -18.69 3.01 -0.77
C LEU A 155 -19.38 2.26 0.36
N ILE A 156 -18.85 1.07 0.68
CA ILE A 156 -19.29 0.28 1.83
C ILE A 156 -18.26 0.48 2.93
N CYS A 157 -18.72 1.03 4.06
CA CYS A 157 -17.94 1.26 5.26
C CYS A 157 -18.19 0.14 6.28
N HIS A 158 -17.12 -0.33 6.92
CA HIS A 158 -17.18 -1.22 8.06
C HIS A 158 -17.39 -0.41 9.33
N GLN A 159 -17.75 -1.06 10.44
CA GLN A 159 -18.15 -0.38 11.68
C GLN A 159 -17.23 0.79 12.09
N LYS A 160 -15.90 0.62 12.00
CA LYS A 160 -14.94 1.70 12.25
C LYS A 160 -15.03 2.84 11.24
N GLY A 161 -15.16 2.55 9.95
CA GLY A 161 -15.35 3.56 8.91
C GLY A 161 -16.70 4.28 9.02
N THR A 162 -17.74 3.61 9.55
CA THR A 162 -19.03 4.23 9.86
C THR A 162 -18.92 5.19 11.04
N GLU A 163 -18.23 4.79 12.11
CA GLU A 163 -17.94 5.69 13.26
C GLU A 163 -17.18 6.95 12.79
N ASP A 164 -16.15 6.79 11.96
CA ASP A 164 -15.38 7.91 11.40
C ASP A 164 -16.26 8.83 10.54
N PHE A 165 -17.15 8.26 9.71
CA PHE A 165 -18.11 9.04 8.92
C PHE A 165 -19.13 9.78 9.79
N ASP A 166 -19.65 9.13 10.82
CA ASP A 166 -20.61 9.73 11.76
C ASP A 166 -19.95 10.85 12.57
N ILE A 167 -18.67 10.72 12.93
CA ILE A 167 -17.88 11.80 13.55
C ILE A 167 -17.78 13.00 12.59
N ASP A 168 -17.45 12.76 11.32
CA ASP A 168 -17.32 13.82 10.32
C ASP A 168 -18.67 14.53 10.07
N MET A 169 -19.76 13.77 9.98
CA MET A 169 -21.11 14.32 9.75
C MET A 169 -21.71 14.99 10.98
N SER A 170 -21.44 14.48 12.18
CA SER A 170 -21.93 15.08 13.42
C SER A 170 -21.08 16.27 13.88
N LEU A 171 -19.89 16.46 13.29
CA LEU A 171 -18.85 17.41 13.74
C LEU A 171 -18.55 17.28 15.25
N SER A 172 -18.80 16.10 15.80
CA SER A 172 -18.71 15.81 17.22
C SER A 172 -17.91 14.54 17.41
N LEU A 173 -16.89 14.62 18.26
CA LEU A 173 -16.04 13.50 18.59
C LEU A 173 -16.23 13.17 20.07
N GLU A 174 -16.72 11.96 20.36
CA GLU A 174 -16.71 11.42 21.71
C GLU A 174 -15.41 10.64 21.93
N GLY A 175 -14.45 11.23 22.66
CA GLY A 175 -13.13 10.62 22.89
C GLY A 175 -12.15 11.51 23.65
N ILE A 176 -10.85 11.20 23.58
CA ILE A 176 -9.77 11.94 24.29
C ILE A 176 -9.58 13.36 23.70
N GLY A 177 -10.17 13.66 22.55
CA GLY A 177 -10.06 14.95 21.90
C GLY A 177 -8.64 15.25 21.40
N ALA A 178 -7.90 14.21 20.98
CA ALA A 178 -6.55 14.35 20.44
C ALA A 178 -6.46 13.69 19.07
N LEU A 179 -5.86 14.40 18.11
CA LEU A 179 -5.50 13.83 16.81
C LEU A 179 -4.21 13.03 16.99
N LEU A 180 -4.28 11.73 16.78
CA LEU A 180 -3.15 10.81 16.87
C LEU A 180 -2.61 10.52 15.47
N SER A 181 -1.30 10.48 15.33
CA SER A 181 -0.61 10.02 14.13
C SER A 181 0.34 8.90 14.51
N THR A 182 0.52 7.93 13.62
CA THR A 182 1.54 6.90 13.79
C THR A 182 2.90 7.44 13.31
N ASP A 183 3.95 7.22 14.10
CA ASP A 183 5.36 7.38 13.67
C ASP A 183 6.06 6.03 13.89
N GLY A 184 5.97 5.18 12.88
CA GLY A 184 6.41 3.78 12.95
C GLY A 184 5.62 2.96 13.97
N LEU A 185 6.30 2.49 15.02
CA LEU A 185 5.69 1.66 16.07
C LEU A 185 5.06 2.47 17.20
N TYR A 186 5.28 3.80 17.24
CA TYR A 186 4.79 4.65 18.30
C TYR A 186 3.61 5.49 17.84
N THR A 187 2.64 5.68 18.74
CA THR A 187 1.54 6.63 18.55
C THR A 187 1.98 8.00 19.04
N LYS A 188 2.06 8.96 18.12
CA LYS A 188 2.39 10.35 18.41
C LYS A 188 1.13 11.18 18.45
N ILE A 189 1.03 12.07 19.43
CA ILE A 189 -0.05 13.06 19.49
C ILE A 189 0.33 14.24 18.59
N PHE A 190 -0.51 14.54 17.61
CA PHE A 190 -0.29 15.64 16.67
C PHE A 190 -0.93 16.93 17.17
N PHE A 191 -2.18 16.86 17.65
CA PHE A 191 -2.92 18.02 18.13
C PHE A 191 -3.85 17.62 19.27
N PHE A 192 -3.98 18.48 20.28
CA PHE A 192 -5.03 18.40 21.27
C PHE A 192 -6.13 19.41 20.92
N GLY A 193 -7.38 18.96 20.96
CA GLY A 193 -8.54 19.85 20.83
C GLY A 193 -8.51 20.97 21.86
N SER A 194 -9.11 22.10 21.51
CA SER A 194 -9.13 23.36 22.29
C SER A 194 -9.57 23.21 23.77
N TRP A 195 -10.18 22.09 24.15
CA TRP A 195 -10.68 21.81 25.49
C TRP A 195 -9.69 21.04 26.38
N TRP A 196 -8.54 20.62 25.86
CA TRP A 196 -7.57 19.85 26.63
C TRP A 196 -6.73 20.78 27.54
N THR A 197 -7.00 20.74 28.84
CA THR A 197 -6.19 21.38 29.87
C THR A 197 -5.38 20.34 30.63
N SER A 198 -4.07 20.24 30.35
CA SER A 198 -3.17 19.43 31.17
C SER A 198 -3.00 20.10 32.53
N ARG A 199 -3.64 19.59 33.58
CA ARG A 199 -3.19 19.89 34.95
C ARG A 199 -1.83 19.23 35.14
N LYS A 200 -0.77 20.03 35.24
CA LYS A 200 0.50 19.57 35.81
C LYS A 200 0.23 19.16 37.26
N ILE A 201 0.48 17.89 37.57
CA ILE A 201 0.72 17.42 38.95
C ILE A 201 2.20 17.66 39.25
#